data_AF-A0A1W5ZQ00-F1
#
_entry.id   AF-A0A1W5ZQ00-F1
#
_cell.length_a   1.000
_cell.length_b   1.000
_cell.length_c   1.000
_cell.angle_alpha   90.00
_cell.angle_beta   90.00
_cell.angle_gamma   90.00
#
_symmetry.space_group_name_H-M   'P 1'
#
loop_
_entity.id
_entity.type
_entity.pdbx_description
1 polymer ?
#
loop_
_entity_poly.entity_id
_entity_poly.type
_entity_poly.pdbx_seq_one_letter_code
_entity_poly.pdbx_strand_id
1 'polypeptide(L)'
;MSILRLLCPVFLLVFLAACGGNAGASEQADYDTTKKMIVDILKTDDGKKAITEVLSDEKMQQSMALESEVVSQAVSDTLVSEKGKEFWTKLFSDPKFVQDFSTVLKDQQKDLTKGLMKDAEYQKLMIDLYKNPEMMEQMVTVMEGQKFRAHLEKTIEETVNSPVFQAKMSETLLKAAEKMKSGEGQQGGQDGQGGQGGGQQSGESGGGQGEGQSGQS
;
A
#
# COMPACT_ATOMS: atom_id res chain seq x y z
N MET A 1 -15.93 95.09 62.02
CA MET A 1 -15.89 94.48 60.67
C MET A 1 -14.76 93.45 60.48
N SER A 2 -14.28 92.75 61.53
CA SER A 2 -13.23 91.71 61.38
C SER A 2 -13.71 90.27 61.61
N ILE A 3 -14.85 90.05 62.26
CA ILE A 3 -15.40 88.70 62.50
C ILE A 3 -16.08 88.11 61.26
N LEU A 4 -16.71 88.95 60.43
CA LEU A 4 -17.38 88.50 59.20
C LEU A 4 -16.40 88.12 58.06
N ARG A 5 -15.15 88.64 58.10
CA ARG A 5 -14.10 88.32 57.11
C ARG A 5 -13.41 86.98 57.37
N LEU A 6 -13.52 86.43 58.58
CA LEU A 6 -12.85 85.18 58.97
C LEU A 6 -13.79 83.95 58.91
N LEU A 7 -15.11 84.18 58.88
CA LEU A 7 -16.12 83.12 58.79
C LEU A 7 -16.31 82.58 57.36
N CYS A 8 -16.03 83.41 56.34
CA CYS A 8 -16.21 83.08 54.93
C CYS A 8 -15.21 82.03 54.36
N PRO A 9 -13.90 82.05 54.69
CA PRO A 9 -12.97 81.00 54.20
C PRO A 9 -13.16 79.65 54.88
N VAL A 10 -13.68 79.62 56.11
CA VAL A 10 -13.93 78.36 56.87
C VAL A 10 -15.13 77.60 56.28
N PHE A 11 -16.17 78.30 55.84
CA PHE A 11 -17.34 77.67 55.20
C PHE A 11 -17.03 77.12 53.81
N LEU A 12 -16.09 77.74 53.07
CA LEU A 12 -15.64 77.27 51.76
C LEU A 12 -14.79 75.98 51.83
N LEU A 13 -13.99 75.83 52.90
CA LEU A 13 -13.16 74.64 53.14
C LEU A 13 -13.97 73.38 53.48
N VAL A 14 -15.14 73.53 54.12
CA VAL A 14 -16.03 72.40 54.48
C VAL A 14 -16.74 71.84 53.23
N PHE A 15 -17.07 72.69 52.24
CA PHE A 15 -17.67 72.24 50.98
C PHE A 15 -16.67 71.56 50.04
N LEU A 16 -15.39 71.95 50.05
CA LEU A 16 -14.34 71.30 49.25
C LEU A 16 -13.95 69.91 49.78
N ALA A 17 -14.06 69.66 51.10
CA ALA A 17 -13.83 68.33 51.68
C ALA A 17 -14.98 67.33 51.39
N ALA A 18 -16.18 67.82 51.03
CA ALA A 18 -17.32 66.98 50.68
C ALA A 18 -17.34 66.55 49.19
N CYS A 19 -16.48 67.12 48.34
CA CYS A 19 -16.34 66.78 46.93
C CYS A 19 -15.01 66.03 46.62
N GLY A 20 -14.33 65.56 47.67
CA GLY A 20 -13.09 64.77 47.61
C GLY A 20 -13.26 63.38 48.21
N GLY A 21 -14.46 62.80 48.11
CA GLY A 21 -14.75 61.43 48.55
C GLY A 21 -14.07 60.41 47.67
N ASN A 22 -12.79 60.14 47.93
CA ASN A 22 -12.09 58.86 47.75
C ASN A 22 -12.53 57.97 46.56
N ALA A 23 -12.58 58.50 45.35
CA ALA A 23 -12.94 57.77 44.12
C ALA A 23 -11.78 56.92 43.57
N GLY A 24 -11.03 56.24 44.44
CA GLY A 24 -9.87 55.44 44.01
C GLY A 24 -9.54 54.24 44.89
N ALA A 25 -9.94 54.23 46.17
CA ALA A 25 -9.72 53.07 47.04
C ALA A 25 -10.99 52.21 47.26
N SER A 26 -12.19 52.76 47.02
CA SER A 26 -13.44 51.99 47.04
C SER A 26 -13.60 51.15 45.76
N GLU A 27 -13.20 51.66 44.60
CA GLU A 27 -13.37 50.97 43.31
C GLU A 27 -12.50 49.71 43.19
N GLN A 28 -11.28 49.73 43.77
CA GLN A 28 -10.37 48.59 43.76
C GLN A 28 -10.72 47.55 44.84
N ALA A 29 -11.21 48.00 46.00
CA ALA A 29 -11.74 47.12 47.05
C ALA A 29 -13.06 46.45 46.63
N ASP A 30 -13.92 47.18 45.90
CA ASP A 30 -15.13 46.64 45.29
C ASP A 30 -14.79 45.68 44.16
N TYR A 31 -13.77 45.95 43.33
CA TYR A 31 -13.33 45.01 42.30
C TYR A 31 -12.83 43.68 42.88
N ASP A 32 -12.01 43.71 43.93
CA ASP A 32 -11.54 42.49 44.61
C ASP A 32 -12.68 41.75 45.33
N THR A 33 -13.66 42.48 45.86
CA THR A 33 -14.84 41.90 46.51
C THR A 33 -15.80 41.28 45.48
N THR A 34 -16.06 41.97 44.37
CA THR A 34 -16.85 41.45 43.24
C THR A 34 -16.15 40.26 42.58
N LYS A 35 -14.82 40.28 42.44
CA LYS A 35 -14.05 39.13 41.93
C LYS A 35 -14.18 37.92 42.86
N LYS A 36 -14.06 38.11 44.17
CA LYS A 36 -14.28 37.02 45.14
C LYS A 36 -15.72 36.50 45.08
N MET A 37 -16.70 37.39 45.00
CA MET A 37 -18.11 37.02 44.86
C MET A 37 -18.36 36.21 43.57
N ILE A 38 -17.80 36.62 42.43
CA ILE A 38 -17.93 35.88 41.16
C ILE A 38 -17.24 34.52 41.25
N VAL A 39 -16.03 34.45 41.81
CA VAL A 39 -15.32 33.18 42.00
C VAL A 39 -16.08 32.23 42.92
N ASP A 40 -16.73 32.76 43.96
CA ASP A 40 -17.53 31.98 44.89
C ASP A 40 -18.83 31.51 44.22
N ILE A 41 -19.50 32.36 43.43
CA ILE A 41 -20.66 31.97 42.60
C ILE A 41 -20.28 30.85 41.63
N LEU A 42 -19.16 30.95 40.92
CA LEU A 42 -18.69 29.89 40.00
C LEU A 42 -18.36 28.57 40.73
N LYS A 43 -17.94 28.65 42.00
CA LYS A 43 -17.65 27.47 42.84
C LYS A 43 -18.88 26.87 43.51
N THR A 44 -19.96 27.64 43.67
CA THR A 44 -21.22 27.13 44.20
C THR A 44 -21.82 26.05 43.32
N ASP A 45 -22.67 25.22 43.90
CA ASP A 45 -23.31 24.12 43.18
C ASP A 45 -24.21 24.63 42.04
N ASP A 46 -24.83 25.81 42.20
CA ASP A 46 -25.62 26.44 41.16
C ASP A 46 -24.76 26.97 40.01
N GLY A 47 -23.59 27.56 40.30
CA GLY A 47 -22.62 27.95 39.28
C GLY A 47 -22.07 26.76 38.49
N LYS A 48 -21.73 25.67 39.18
CA LYS A 48 -21.30 24.41 38.53
C LYS A 48 -22.42 23.81 37.68
N LYS A 49 -23.66 23.82 38.15
CA LYS A 49 -24.82 23.33 37.38
C LYS A 49 -25.05 24.17 36.13
N ALA A 50 -25.04 25.50 36.25
CA ALA A 50 -25.24 26.40 35.11
C ALA A 50 -24.12 26.24 34.06
N ILE A 51 -22.86 26.12 34.48
CA ILE A 51 -21.75 25.83 33.56
C ILE A 51 -21.91 24.44 32.94
N THR A 52 -22.31 23.44 33.72
CA THR A 52 -22.53 22.07 33.20
C THR A 52 -23.66 22.05 32.18
N GLU A 53 -24.74 22.79 32.40
CA GLU A 53 -25.86 22.93 31.47
C GLU A 53 -25.43 23.60 30.16
N VAL A 54 -24.66 24.68 30.23
CA VAL A 54 -24.08 25.35 29.04
C VAL A 54 -23.06 24.46 28.32
N LEU A 55 -22.24 23.71 29.06
CA LEU A 55 -21.31 22.71 28.51
C LEU A 55 -22.01 21.43 28.04
N SER A 56 -23.29 21.25 28.37
CA SER A 56 -24.11 20.13 27.88
C SER A 56 -24.87 20.49 26.61
N ASP A 57 -24.86 21.77 26.22
CA ASP A 57 -25.37 22.21 24.92
C ASP A 57 -24.48 21.65 23.79
N GLU A 58 -25.11 20.94 22.84
CA GLU A 58 -24.43 20.27 21.74
C GLU A 58 -23.53 21.22 20.93
N LYS A 59 -23.94 22.47 20.77
CA LYS A 59 -23.19 23.48 20.01
C LYS A 59 -21.92 23.90 20.75
N MET A 60 -22.00 23.99 22.08
CA MET A 60 -20.84 24.31 22.93
C MET A 60 -19.87 23.12 23.01
N GLN A 61 -20.39 21.90 23.16
CA GLN A 61 -19.58 20.67 23.17
C GLN A 61 -18.82 20.48 21.86
N GLN A 62 -19.49 20.69 20.73
CA GLN A 62 -18.87 20.54 19.42
C GLN A 62 -17.76 21.58 19.19
N SER A 63 -17.96 22.85 19.57
CA SER A 63 -16.93 23.89 19.46
C SER A 63 -15.72 23.55 20.33
N MET A 64 -15.94 23.19 21.61
CA MET A 64 -14.84 22.88 22.53
C MET A 64 -14.09 21.59 22.20
N ALA A 65 -14.79 20.56 21.72
CA ALA A 65 -14.18 19.29 21.37
C ALA A 65 -13.36 19.37 20.07
N LEU A 66 -13.81 20.16 19.09
CA LEU A 66 -13.12 20.28 17.79
C LEU A 66 -11.98 21.31 17.79
N GLU A 67 -12.09 22.38 18.58
CA GLU A 67 -11.07 23.46 18.62
C GLU A 67 -9.92 23.18 19.61
N SER A 68 -9.99 22.07 20.34
CA SER A 68 -8.94 21.70 21.28
C SER A 68 -7.79 20.99 20.57
N GLU A 69 -6.64 21.66 20.49
CA GLU A 69 -5.37 21.06 20.06
C GLU A 69 -5.06 19.77 20.84
N VAL A 70 -5.49 19.70 22.09
CA VAL A 70 -5.37 18.50 22.95
C VAL A 70 -6.21 17.33 22.41
N VAL A 71 -7.41 17.58 21.87
CA VAL A 71 -8.25 16.54 21.27
C VAL A 71 -7.63 16.06 19.95
N SER A 72 -7.18 16.98 19.09
CA SER A 72 -6.49 16.61 17.85
C SER A 72 -5.22 15.79 18.13
N GLN A 73 -4.42 16.21 19.11
CA GLN A 73 -3.21 15.49 19.52
C GLN A 73 -3.56 14.12 20.10
N ALA A 74 -4.55 14.04 20.99
CA ALA A 74 -4.97 12.76 21.57
C ALA A 74 -5.51 11.78 20.53
N VAL A 75 -6.27 12.27 19.53
CA VAL A 75 -6.75 11.46 18.41
C VAL A 75 -5.58 11.00 17.55
N SER A 76 -4.66 11.90 17.19
CA SER A 76 -3.46 11.56 16.42
C SER A 76 -2.62 10.51 17.14
N ASP A 77 -2.30 10.74 18.41
CA ASP A 77 -1.51 9.83 19.25
C ASP A 77 -2.20 8.48 19.39
N THR A 78 -3.53 8.46 19.57
CA THR A 78 -4.29 7.20 19.67
C THR A 78 -4.26 6.44 18.36
N LEU A 79 -4.45 7.12 17.21
CA LEU A 79 -4.47 6.48 15.90
C LEU A 79 -3.10 5.95 15.46
N VAL A 80 -2.01 6.63 15.82
CA VAL A 80 -0.63 6.20 15.49
C VAL A 80 -0.02 5.28 16.56
N SER A 81 -0.60 5.21 17.75
CA SER A 81 -0.16 4.30 18.81
C SER A 81 -0.31 2.82 18.41
N GLU A 82 0.34 1.95 19.18
CA GLU A 82 0.15 0.50 19.05
C GLU A 82 -1.33 0.09 19.21
N LYS A 83 -2.09 0.76 20.08
CA LYS A 83 -3.54 0.52 20.21
C LYS A 83 -4.31 0.89 18.93
N GLY A 84 -3.89 1.97 18.26
CA GLY A 84 -4.42 2.35 16.95
C GLY A 84 -4.12 1.30 15.89
N LYS A 85 -2.89 0.78 15.85
CA LYS A 85 -2.51 -0.33 14.94
C LYS A 85 -3.32 -1.59 15.20
N GLU A 86 -3.52 -1.97 16.47
CA GLU A 86 -4.37 -3.11 16.85
C GLU A 86 -5.82 -2.88 16.41
N PHE A 87 -6.36 -1.68 16.61
CA PHE A 87 -7.70 -1.30 16.17
C PHE A 87 -7.85 -1.42 14.65
N TRP A 88 -6.92 -0.86 13.88
CA TRP A 88 -6.92 -0.98 12.42
C TRP A 88 -6.78 -2.43 11.98
N THR A 89 -5.89 -3.21 12.60
CA THR A 89 -5.72 -4.64 12.29
C THR A 89 -7.02 -5.41 12.50
N LYS A 90 -7.74 -5.12 13.59
CA LYS A 90 -9.04 -5.72 13.87
C LYS A 90 -10.11 -5.31 12.87
N LEU A 91 -10.15 -4.03 12.47
CA LEU A 91 -11.07 -3.54 11.45
C LEU A 91 -10.79 -4.14 10.07
N PHE A 92 -9.53 -4.22 9.65
CA PHE A 92 -9.14 -4.87 8.39
C PHE A 92 -9.30 -6.39 8.41
N SER A 93 -9.58 -6.98 9.57
CA SER A 93 -10.00 -8.39 9.68
C SER A 93 -11.51 -8.58 9.50
N ASP A 94 -12.31 -7.51 9.56
CA ASP A 94 -13.75 -7.56 9.31
C ASP A 94 -14.04 -7.53 7.78
N PRO A 95 -14.61 -8.60 7.21
CA PRO A 95 -14.89 -8.67 5.77
C PRO A 95 -15.81 -7.55 5.28
N LYS A 96 -16.77 -7.09 6.09
CA LYS A 96 -17.69 -6.03 5.70
C LYS A 96 -16.97 -4.70 5.57
N PHE A 97 -16.13 -4.38 6.56
CA PHE A 97 -15.29 -3.19 6.52
C PHE A 97 -14.33 -3.24 5.31
N VAL A 98 -13.66 -4.37 5.08
CA VAL A 98 -12.75 -4.54 3.94
C VAL A 98 -13.48 -4.38 2.60
N GLN A 99 -14.71 -4.90 2.48
CA GLN A 99 -15.51 -4.76 1.26
C GLN A 99 -15.85 -3.28 0.99
N ASP A 100 -16.35 -2.58 2.00
CA ASP A 100 -16.73 -1.16 1.86
C ASP A 100 -15.49 -0.30 1.59
N PHE A 101 -14.40 -0.54 2.31
CA PHE A 101 -13.11 0.14 2.11
C PHE A 101 -12.55 -0.09 0.71
N SER A 102 -12.56 -1.34 0.23
CA SER A 102 -12.11 -1.69 -1.12
C SER A 102 -12.99 -1.07 -2.20
N THR A 103 -14.28 -0.93 -1.95
CA THR A 103 -15.23 -0.30 -2.88
C THR A 103 -14.93 1.18 -3.04
N VAL A 104 -14.68 1.88 -1.93
CA VAL A 104 -14.33 3.31 -1.94
C VAL A 104 -12.99 3.56 -2.62
N LEU A 105 -12.00 2.67 -2.45
CA LEU A 105 -10.68 2.80 -3.05
C LEU A 105 -10.56 2.26 -4.48
N LYS A 106 -11.59 1.61 -5.01
CA LYS A 106 -11.52 0.86 -6.27
C LYS A 106 -11.02 1.72 -7.43
N ASP A 107 -11.53 2.94 -7.55
CA ASP A 107 -11.20 3.82 -8.68
C ASP A 107 -9.78 4.38 -8.54
N GLN A 108 -9.38 4.80 -7.34
CA GLN A 108 -8.02 5.27 -7.04
C GLN A 108 -7.01 4.13 -7.24
N GLN A 109 -7.32 2.92 -6.80
CA GLN A 109 -6.46 1.74 -6.98
C GLN A 109 -6.29 1.39 -8.46
N LYS A 110 -7.38 1.50 -9.25
CA LYS A 110 -7.35 1.29 -10.70
C LYS A 110 -6.48 2.34 -11.39
N ASP A 111 -6.62 3.59 -11.01
CA ASP A 111 -5.83 4.68 -11.60
C ASP A 111 -4.36 4.60 -11.19
N LEU A 112 -4.07 4.27 -9.93
CA LEU A 112 -2.72 3.97 -9.46
C LEU A 112 -2.11 2.83 -10.28
N THR A 113 -2.83 1.72 -10.43
CA THR A 113 -2.33 0.54 -11.15
C THR A 113 -2.10 0.85 -12.63
N LYS A 114 -2.99 1.63 -13.27
CA LYS A 114 -2.79 2.12 -14.64
C LYS A 114 -1.61 3.07 -14.76
N GLY A 115 -1.37 3.91 -13.75
CA GLY A 115 -0.20 4.77 -13.66
C GLY A 115 1.08 3.93 -13.58
N LEU A 116 1.13 2.99 -12.65
CA LEU A 116 2.25 2.06 -12.46
C LEU A 116 2.52 1.22 -13.71
N MET A 117 1.50 0.79 -14.46
CA MET A 117 1.72 0.09 -15.72
C MET A 117 2.50 0.91 -16.77
N LYS A 118 2.56 2.24 -16.65
CA LYS A 118 3.36 3.12 -17.51
C LYS A 118 4.75 3.40 -16.94
N ASP A 119 4.99 3.04 -15.70
CA ASP A 119 6.26 3.22 -15.02
C ASP A 119 7.26 2.13 -15.44
N ALA A 120 8.51 2.53 -15.68
CA ALA A 120 9.54 1.63 -16.20
C ALA A 120 9.99 0.57 -15.19
N GLU A 121 10.03 0.91 -13.89
CA GLU A 121 10.42 -0.05 -12.85
C GLU A 121 9.32 -1.09 -12.64
N TYR A 122 8.06 -0.65 -12.60
CA TYR A 122 6.93 -1.57 -12.49
C TYR A 122 6.82 -2.49 -13.71
N GLN A 123 7.04 -1.98 -14.92
CA GLN A 123 7.09 -2.80 -16.13
C GLN A 123 8.19 -3.86 -16.06
N LYS A 124 9.38 -3.51 -15.56
CA LYS A 124 10.48 -4.47 -15.38
C LYS A 124 10.09 -5.58 -14.43
N LEU A 125 9.50 -5.24 -13.28
CA LEU A 125 9.01 -6.22 -12.30
C LEU A 125 7.92 -7.12 -12.91
N MET A 126 7.02 -6.57 -13.72
CA MET A 126 6.01 -7.37 -14.43
C MET A 126 6.63 -8.31 -15.46
N ILE A 127 7.63 -7.85 -16.24
CA ILE A 127 8.34 -8.72 -17.18
C ILE A 127 9.03 -9.87 -16.45
N ASP A 128 9.64 -9.60 -15.30
CA ASP A 128 10.28 -10.64 -14.50
C ASP A 128 9.25 -11.63 -13.92
N LEU A 129 8.05 -11.17 -13.54
CA LEU A 129 6.93 -12.04 -13.18
C LEU A 129 6.49 -12.93 -14.36
N TYR A 130 6.42 -12.37 -15.57
CA TYR A 130 6.05 -13.12 -16.79
C TYR A 130 7.07 -14.21 -17.19
N LYS A 131 8.33 -14.10 -16.74
CA LYS A 131 9.36 -15.12 -17.01
C LYS A 131 9.26 -16.34 -16.10
N ASN A 132 8.28 -16.41 -15.20
CA ASN A 132 8.14 -17.58 -14.35
C ASN A 132 7.83 -18.86 -15.19
N PRO A 133 8.18 -20.06 -14.69
CA PRO A 133 8.01 -21.30 -15.45
C PRO A 133 6.56 -21.59 -15.85
N GLU A 134 5.58 -21.27 -15.00
CA GLU A 134 4.16 -21.50 -15.27
C GLU A 134 3.64 -20.66 -16.45
N MET A 135 4.02 -19.37 -16.52
CA MET A 135 3.64 -18.52 -17.63
C MET A 135 4.37 -18.91 -18.92
N MET A 136 5.62 -19.38 -18.80
CA MET A 136 6.36 -19.94 -19.94
C MET A 136 5.70 -21.20 -20.49
N GLU A 137 5.21 -22.10 -19.63
CA GLU A 137 4.47 -23.29 -20.05
C GLU A 137 3.16 -22.95 -20.79
N GLN A 138 2.42 -21.96 -20.29
CA GLN A 138 1.24 -21.45 -20.98
C GLN A 138 1.61 -20.83 -22.34
N MET A 139 2.73 -20.10 -22.41
CA MET A 139 3.23 -19.54 -23.67
C MET A 139 3.60 -20.63 -24.68
N VAL A 140 4.28 -21.70 -24.24
CA VAL A 140 4.60 -22.87 -25.08
C VAL A 140 3.32 -23.53 -25.58
N THR A 141 2.34 -23.71 -24.71
CA THR A 141 1.01 -24.27 -25.09
C THR A 141 0.34 -23.44 -26.19
N VAL A 142 0.44 -22.11 -26.11
CA VAL A 142 -0.07 -21.21 -27.16
C VAL A 142 0.71 -21.35 -28.48
N MET A 143 2.05 -21.49 -28.40
CA MET A 143 2.90 -21.72 -29.57
C MET A 143 2.63 -23.09 -30.24
N GLU A 144 2.29 -24.10 -29.45
CA GLU A 144 1.86 -25.41 -29.98
C GLU A 144 0.41 -25.39 -30.48
N GLY A 145 -0.33 -24.30 -30.25
CA GLY A 145 -1.69 -24.14 -30.72
C GLY A 145 -1.81 -24.12 -32.25
N GLN A 146 -2.95 -24.58 -32.76
CA GLN A 146 -3.23 -24.66 -34.21
C GLN A 146 -3.07 -23.31 -34.93
N LYS A 147 -3.43 -22.19 -34.28
CA LYS A 147 -3.29 -20.85 -34.86
C LYS A 147 -1.82 -20.46 -35.07
N PHE A 148 -0.97 -20.78 -34.09
CA PHE A 148 0.46 -20.48 -34.20
C PHE A 148 1.13 -21.43 -35.19
N ARG A 149 0.75 -22.71 -35.23
CA ARG A 149 1.20 -23.67 -36.25
C ARG A 149 0.87 -23.20 -37.67
N ALA A 150 -0.35 -22.75 -37.94
CA ALA A 150 -0.71 -22.22 -39.26
C ALA A 150 0.11 -20.97 -39.65
N HIS A 151 0.39 -20.08 -38.69
CA HIS A 151 1.27 -18.94 -38.92
C HIS A 151 2.72 -19.38 -39.17
N LEU A 152 3.20 -20.38 -38.43
CA LEU A 152 4.52 -20.95 -38.58
C LEU A 152 4.69 -21.64 -39.94
N GLU A 153 3.72 -22.45 -40.36
CA GLU A 153 3.69 -23.09 -41.69
C GLU A 153 3.78 -22.04 -42.81
N LYS A 154 2.96 -20.99 -42.75
CA LYS A 154 3.02 -19.89 -43.72
C LYS A 154 4.38 -19.20 -43.73
N THR A 155 4.94 -18.93 -42.56
CA THR A 155 6.27 -18.28 -42.44
C THR A 155 7.37 -19.18 -43.00
N ILE A 156 7.28 -20.49 -42.78
CA ILE A 156 8.20 -21.48 -43.34
C ILE A 156 8.05 -21.54 -44.86
N GLU A 157 6.82 -21.58 -45.40
CA GLU A 157 6.58 -21.54 -46.84
C GLU A 157 7.17 -20.28 -47.48
N GLU A 158 6.93 -19.11 -46.89
CA GLU A 158 7.50 -17.83 -47.35
C GLU A 158 9.04 -17.85 -47.29
N THR A 159 9.61 -18.41 -46.22
CA THR A 159 11.07 -18.52 -46.04
C THR A 159 11.68 -19.47 -47.06
N VAL A 160 11.07 -20.64 -47.30
CA VAL A 160 11.54 -21.62 -48.28
C VAL A 160 11.43 -21.08 -49.70
N ASN A 161 10.39 -20.30 -49.99
CA ASN A 161 10.19 -19.64 -51.27
C ASN A 161 11.01 -18.35 -51.45
N SER A 162 11.75 -17.92 -50.42
CA SER A 162 12.65 -16.78 -50.52
C SER A 162 13.78 -17.06 -51.52
N PRO A 163 14.06 -16.16 -52.48
CA PRO A 163 15.16 -16.33 -53.43
C PRO A 163 16.51 -16.58 -52.76
N VAL A 164 16.74 -15.98 -51.58
CA VAL A 164 17.98 -16.17 -50.80
C VAL A 164 18.07 -17.61 -50.26
N PHE A 165 16.95 -18.16 -49.80
CA PHE A 165 16.91 -19.52 -49.27
C PHE A 165 16.99 -20.54 -50.39
N GLN A 166 16.27 -20.33 -51.51
CA GLN A 166 16.35 -21.18 -52.70
C GLN A 166 17.76 -21.21 -53.29
N ALA A 167 18.44 -20.07 -53.33
CA ALA A 167 19.84 -19.99 -53.78
C ALA A 167 20.77 -20.78 -52.86
N LYS A 168 20.67 -20.59 -51.53
CA LYS A 168 21.45 -21.37 -50.55
C LYS A 168 21.15 -22.87 -50.61
N MET A 169 19.88 -23.24 -50.78
CA MET A 169 19.47 -24.63 -50.94
C MET A 169 20.09 -25.23 -52.20
N SER A 170 20.01 -24.53 -53.33
CA SER A 170 20.58 -24.95 -54.61
C SER A 170 22.10 -25.09 -54.53
N GLU A 171 22.79 -24.12 -53.91
CA GLU A 171 24.23 -24.18 -53.68
C GLU A 171 24.63 -25.37 -52.79
N THR A 172 23.85 -25.64 -51.74
CA THR A 172 24.08 -26.77 -50.83
C THR A 172 23.88 -28.11 -51.53
N LEU A 173 22.82 -28.23 -52.35
CA LEU A 173 22.55 -29.42 -53.16
C LEU A 173 23.63 -29.65 -54.21
N LEU A 174 24.12 -28.58 -54.86
CA LEU A 174 25.24 -28.65 -55.80
C LEU A 174 26.52 -29.11 -55.10
N LYS A 175 26.86 -28.55 -53.93
CA LYS A 175 28.03 -28.99 -53.13
C LYS A 175 27.90 -30.44 -52.66
N ALA A 176 26.70 -30.89 -52.28
CA ALA A 176 26.45 -32.28 -51.90
C ALA A 176 26.59 -33.23 -53.11
N ALA A 177 26.08 -32.83 -54.28
CA ALA A 177 26.24 -33.57 -55.52
C ALA A 177 27.69 -33.62 -55.99
N GLU A 178 28.44 -32.52 -55.84
CA GLU A 178 29.89 -32.47 -56.08
C GLU A 178 30.65 -33.38 -55.13
N LYS A 179 30.34 -33.41 -53.83
CA LYS A 179 30.94 -34.36 -52.87
C LYS A 179 30.65 -35.82 -53.21
N MET A 180 29.44 -36.13 -53.67
CA MET A 180 29.09 -37.47 -54.14
C MET A 180 29.81 -37.84 -55.46
N LYS A 181 30.05 -36.87 -56.34
CA LYS A 181 30.82 -37.07 -57.59
C LYS A 181 32.33 -37.08 -57.38
N SER A 182 32.85 -36.37 -56.38
CA SER A 182 34.29 -36.24 -56.11
C SER A 182 34.86 -37.39 -55.28
N GLY A 183 34.03 -38.37 -54.90
CA GLY A 183 34.50 -39.65 -54.38
C GLY A 183 35.43 -39.55 -53.18
N GLU A 184 34.90 -39.25 -52.01
CA GLU A 184 35.37 -39.96 -50.81
C GLU A 184 34.78 -41.38 -50.83
N GLY A 185 35.24 -42.16 -51.82
CA GLY A 185 35.28 -43.60 -51.73
C GLY A 185 36.66 -43.96 -51.18
N GLN A 186 36.77 -44.12 -49.86
CA GLN A 186 37.91 -44.84 -49.28
C GLN A 186 37.42 -46.22 -48.79
N GLN A 187 37.85 -47.23 -49.56
CA GLN A 187 37.97 -48.69 -49.25
C GLN A 187 36.67 -49.44 -48.90
N GLY A 188 36.27 -50.49 -49.64
CA GLY A 188 37.06 -51.65 -50.10
C GLY A 188 36.66 -52.81 -49.19
N GLY A 189 35.86 -53.78 -49.64
CA GLY A 189 36.37 -54.95 -50.34
C GLY A 189 36.07 -56.20 -49.50
N GLN A 190 35.52 -57.21 -50.14
CA GLN A 190 34.91 -58.40 -49.56
C GLN A 190 35.94 -59.54 -49.44
N ASP A 191 36.07 -60.13 -48.25
CA ASP A 191 36.56 -61.49 -47.94
C ASP A 191 36.14 -61.75 -46.48
N GLY A 192 35.50 -62.83 -46.05
CA GLY A 192 35.63 -64.21 -46.46
C GLY A 192 36.14 -65.04 -45.27
N GLN A 193 35.21 -65.70 -44.58
CA GLN A 193 35.43 -66.99 -43.86
C GLN A 193 36.12 -67.01 -42.48
N GLY A 194 35.40 -67.57 -41.49
CA GLY A 194 35.99 -68.57 -40.57
C GLY A 194 35.95 -68.27 -39.06
N GLY A 195 35.33 -69.20 -38.30
CA GLY A 195 35.69 -69.52 -36.91
C GLY A 195 34.89 -68.78 -35.84
N GLN A 196 33.82 -69.35 -35.26
CA GLN A 196 33.84 -70.37 -34.20
C GLN A 196 34.28 -69.84 -32.82
N GLY A 197 33.37 -69.92 -31.86
CA GLY A 197 33.72 -70.41 -30.53
C GLY A 197 33.49 -69.47 -29.34
N GLY A 198 32.68 -69.96 -28.39
CA GLY A 198 32.74 -69.61 -26.97
C GLY A 198 31.93 -68.37 -26.60
N GLY A 199 30.89 -68.42 -25.77
CA GLY A 199 30.70 -69.28 -24.61
C GLY A 199 30.98 -68.48 -23.33
N GLN A 200 30.12 -68.70 -22.34
CA GLN A 200 30.21 -68.27 -20.93
C GLN A 200 29.72 -66.84 -20.65
N GLN A 201 28.53 -66.65 -20.04
CA GLN A 201 28.25 -66.64 -18.57
C GLN A 201 28.78 -65.34 -17.94
N SER A 202 28.13 -64.63 -17.02
CA SER A 202 27.22 -65.04 -15.95
C SER A 202 26.70 -63.78 -15.26
N GLY A 203 25.51 -63.91 -14.66
CA GLY A 203 25.19 -63.29 -13.36
C GLY A 203 24.82 -61.81 -13.37
N GLU A 204 23.95 -61.30 -12.51
CA GLU A 204 23.28 -61.88 -11.35
C GLU A 204 22.23 -60.86 -10.86
N SER A 205 21.13 -61.40 -10.33
CA SER A 205 20.20 -60.93 -9.30
C SER A 205 19.83 -59.46 -9.07
N GLY A 206 18.54 -59.31 -8.79
CA GLY A 206 17.95 -58.31 -7.89
C GLY A 206 16.60 -57.87 -8.43
N GLY A 207 15.44 -58.42 -8.05
CA GLY A 207 15.03 -58.78 -6.69
C GLY A 207 14.48 -57.53 -5.99
N GLY A 208 13.20 -57.22 -6.19
CA GLY A 208 12.54 -56.08 -5.58
C GLY A 208 11.02 -56.26 -5.54
N GLN A 209 10.54 -56.87 -4.47
CA GLN A 209 9.14 -57.00 -4.07
C GLN A 209 8.43 -55.65 -3.98
N GLY A 210 7.21 -55.59 -4.52
CA GLY A 210 6.21 -54.57 -4.19
C GLY A 210 5.00 -55.25 -3.57
N GLU A 211 5.07 -55.54 -2.27
CA GLU A 211 3.90 -55.84 -1.44
C GLU A 211 3.27 -54.54 -0.94
N GLY A 212 1.94 -54.51 -0.97
CA GLY A 212 1.15 -53.94 0.12
C GLY A 212 0.82 -52.44 0.05
N GLN A 213 -0.37 -52.12 -0.47
CA GLN A 213 -1.18 -51.07 0.14
C GLN A 213 -2.63 -51.52 0.25
N SER A 214 -2.92 -52.18 1.36
CA SER A 214 -4.21 -52.16 2.04
C SER A 214 -4.26 -50.89 2.91
N GLY A 215 -5.44 -50.26 3.03
CA GLY A 215 -5.64 -49.18 4.00
C GLY A 215 -6.74 -48.20 3.65
N GLN A 216 -7.99 -48.62 3.85
CA GLN A 216 -9.13 -47.75 4.13
C GLN A 216 -8.90 -46.93 5.40
N SER A 217 -9.33 -45.66 5.39
CA SER A 217 -10.26 -45.05 6.37
C SER A 217 -10.57 -43.62 5.94
#